data_AF-A0A3B9K6K3-F1
#
_entry.id   AF-A0A3B9K6K3-F1
#
_cell.length_a   1.000
_cell.length_b   1.000
_cell.length_c   1.000
_cell.angle_alpha   90.00
_cell.angle_beta   90.00
_cell.angle_gamma   90.00
#
_symmetry.space_group_name_H-M   'P 1'
#
loop_
_entity.id
_entity.type
_entity.pdbx_description
1 polymer ?
#
loop_
_entity_poly.entity_id
_entity_poly.type
_entity_poly.pdbx_seq_one_letter_code
_entity_poly.pdbx_strand_id
1 'polypeptide(L)'
;MNVREYMNENTLLFDGAFGTWYAIRYEGSYEACELENLAHPERVGEIHREYIKAGAKAIKTNTFGAYPIAMGGEERQAEVIRKGFAIAGACRREAGDAGKEVFVFADLGPAPGETPEEITDAYLRAAEIFLEEGAENFLFETQSTDIGLREAAAFIREKKSDAVIFASFGVLPDGFSRDGRFYRTMLEDLWNSGLFDAVGLNCVSSAGHMKQLLAGLAERGMNLTAMPNAGYPTVRGFRTYFENSPEYFAGRVMEIADLGVGILGGCCGTTPDYIRELSAQLSRGKVRPAKFVPRTAVNVSREEVPSPKKILINNRFAQKIAEGKCVFAVELDSPKNADATGFMDDARRLKEAGADTITIADCPIARARMDSSLLACKVKRELDLDVIPHMTCRDRNVNATKALLLGLYAENIRNVLIVTGDPIPTAERDEVKSVYHFNSRKLGAFVNSLNEETFREPIQVFGALDVNAVNFPMELKRAKEKEAAGMVGFLTQPVLSEEALENLKLARKELTGWLLGGIIPVVSHRNAVFMNNEINGITVSQEIIDRYEGLERKEAEDLAVEISGEIAGKIRPYIDGYYLMTPMRRISLMERILQKLQQTEK
;
A
#
# COMPACT_ATOMS: atom_id res chain seq x y z
N MET A 1 -17.21 -18.79 31.49
CA MET A 1 -17.28 -19.24 30.09
C MET A 1 -16.04 -18.71 29.38
N ASN A 2 -15.53 -19.36 28.32
CA ASN A 2 -14.52 -18.73 27.45
C ASN A 2 -15.20 -17.93 26.31
N VAL A 3 -14.44 -17.10 25.59
CA VAL A 3 -15.00 -16.23 24.53
C VAL A 3 -15.66 -17.03 23.40
N ARG A 4 -15.10 -18.18 23.00
CA ARG A 4 -15.68 -19.02 21.92
C ARG A 4 -17.02 -19.60 22.33
N GLU A 5 -17.13 -20.11 23.55
CA GLU A 5 -18.37 -20.60 24.14
C GLU A 5 -19.42 -19.49 24.20
N TYR A 6 -19.03 -18.29 24.63
CA TYR A 6 -19.93 -17.14 24.69
C TYR A 6 -20.53 -16.78 23.32
N MET A 7 -19.68 -16.74 22.28
CA MET A 7 -20.07 -16.37 20.92
C MET A 7 -20.95 -17.40 20.21
N ASN A 8 -20.99 -18.65 20.68
CA ASN A 8 -21.92 -19.66 20.14
C ASN A 8 -23.38 -19.32 20.44
N GLU A 9 -23.63 -18.63 21.55
CA GLU A 9 -24.98 -18.37 22.07
C GLU A 9 -25.32 -16.88 22.11
N ASN A 10 -24.34 -15.99 21.93
CA ASN A 10 -24.50 -14.56 22.12
C ASN A 10 -23.70 -13.76 21.09
N THR A 11 -24.19 -12.57 20.77
CA THR A 11 -23.39 -11.53 20.12
C THR A 11 -22.38 -10.97 21.11
N LEU A 12 -21.09 -10.95 20.75
CA LEU A 12 -20.04 -10.34 21.58
C LEU A 12 -20.02 -8.83 21.36
N LEU A 13 -20.53 -8.08 22.33
CA LEU A 13 -20.52 -6.62 22.31
C LEU A 13 -19.23 -6.08 22.94
N PHE A 14 -18.37 -5.47 22.13
CA PHE A 14 -17.22 -4.69 22.54
C PHE A 14 -17.61 -3.32 23.10
N ASP A 15 -16.66 -2.67 23.76
CA ASP A 15 -16.71 -1.28 24.18
C ASP A 15 -16.65 -0.31 22.99
N GLY A 16 -16.60 0.99 23.31
CA GLY A 16 -16.51 2.08 22.35
C GLY A 16 -15.09 2.64 22.23
N ALA A 17 -14.99 3.93 21.94
CA ALA A 17 -13.69 4.60 21.86
C ALA A 17 -13.03 4.73 23.23
N PHE A 18 -11.73 4.43 23.31
CA PHE A 18 -10.93 4.78 24.48
C PHE A 18 -10.40 6.22 24.37
N GLY A 19 -9.53 6.49 23.40
CA GLY A 19 -8.84 7.79 23.27
C GLY A 19 -9.78 9.00 23.13
N THR A 20 -10.78 8.95 22.24
CA THR A 20 -11.70 10.09 22.09
C THR A 20 -12.59 10.28 23.31
N TRP A 21 -12.97 9.20 24.01
CA TRP A 21 -13.75 9.32 25.24
C TRP A 21 -12.92 9.86 26.40
N TYR A 22 -11.68 9.42 26.55
CA TYR A 22 -10.73 9.96 27.53
C TYR A 22 -10.55 11.48 27.36
N ALA A 23 -10.29 11.92 26.13
CA ALA A 23 -10.12 13.33 25.80
C ALA A 23 -11.37 14.18 26.12
N ILE A 24 -12.57 13.66 25.83
CA ILE A 24 -13.84 14.34 26.16
C ILE A 24 -14.05 14.37 27.68
N ARG A 25 -13.83 13.25 28.37
CA ARG A 25 -14.21 13.03 29.77
C ARG A 25 -13.30 13.75 30.76
N TYR A 26 -12.03 13.96 30.41
CA TYR A 26 -11.01 14.55 31.28
C TYR A 26 -10.32 15.76 30.67
N GLU A 27 -10.83 16.30 29.56
CA GLU A 27 -10.23 17.43 28.81
C GLU A 27 -8.76 17.19 28.42
N GLY A 28 -8.38 15.92 28.26
CA GLY A 28 -7.03 15.49 27.92
C GLY A 28 -6.76 15.45 26.41
N SER A 29 -5.54 15.05 26.05
CA SER A 29 -5.21 14.69 24.67
C SER A 29 -5.66 13.26 24.38
N TYR A 30 -6.05 12.99 23.14
CA TYR A 30 -6.21 11.61 22.65
C TYR A 30 -4.88 11.02 22.17
N GLU A 31 -3.86 11.86 21.92
CA GLU A 31 -2.53 11.42 21.49
C GLU A 31 -1.79 10.77 22.65
N ALA A 32 -1.23 9.58 22.41
CA ALA A 32 -0.52 8.79 23.42
C ALA A 32 -1.34 8.51 24.70
N CYS A 33 -2.65 8.30 24.55
CA CYS A 33 -3.58 7.97 25.64
C CYS A 33 -3.12 6.75 26.46
N GLU A 34 -2.28 5.88 25.89
CA GLU A 34 -1.70 4.71 26.56
C GLU A 34 -0.81 5.11 27.74
N LEU A 35 -0.16 6.28 27.71
CA LEU A 35 0.67 6.78 28.82
C LEU A 35 -0.15 7.05 30.10
N GLU A 36 -1.45 7.25 29.96
CA GLU A 36 -2.38 7.45 31.07
C GLU A 36 -2.53 6.19 31.93
N ASN A 37 -2.12 5.01 31.42
CA ASN A 37 -2.01 3.81 32.24
C ASN A 37 -1.06 4.01 33.43
N LEU A 38 0.02 4.79 33.23
CA LEU A 38 1.01 5.09 34.25
C LEU A 38 0.64 6.35 35.05
N ALA A 39 0.24 7.41 34.34
CA ALA A 39 0.00 8.72 34.95
C ALA A 39 -1.29 8.76 35.78
N HIS A 40 -2.37 8.17 35.27
CA HIS A 40 -3.73 8.26 35.81
C HIS A 40 -4.49 6.93 35.71
N PRO A 41 -3.97 5.82 36.29
CA PRO A 41 -4.56 4.49 36.19
C PRO A 41 -6.02 4.42 36.67
N GLU A 42 -6.40 5.26 37.63
CA GLU A 42 -7.76 5.39 38.13
C GLU A 42 -8.74 5.87 37.05
N ARG A 43 -8.34 6.82 36.21
CA ARG A 43 -9.16 7.36 35.11
C ARG A 43 -9.36 6.34 34.01
N VAL A 44 -8.30 5.60 33.67
CA VAL A 44 -8.36 4.47 32.73
C VAL A 44 -9.34 3.41 33.25
N GLY A 45 -9.27 3.06 34.54
CA GLY A 45 -10.21 2.14 35.18
C GLY A 45 -11.65 2.64 35.18
N GLU A 46 -11.89 3.93 35.42
CA GLU A 46 -13.22 4.55 35.33
C GLU A 46 -13.84 4.38 33.95
N ILE A 47 -13.10 4.61 32.87
CA ILE A 47 -13.59 4.43 31.50
C ILE A 47 -14.01 2.97 31.24
N HIS A 48 -13.20 1.99 31.63
CA HIS A 48 -13.58 0.58 31.47
C HIS A 48 -14.87 0.27 32.24
N ARG A 49 -15.01 0.75 33.48
CA ARG A 49 -16.23 0.56 34.29
C ARG A 49 -17.44 1.21 33.64
N GLU A 50 -17.30 2.39 33.05
CA GLU A 50 -18.39 3.06 32.32
C GLU A 50 -18.89 2.22 31.15
N TYR A 51 -18.00 1.63 30.34
CA TYR A 51 -18.38 0.74 29.24
C TYR A 51 -18.98 -0.59 29.72
N ILE A 52 -18.42 -1.21 30.77
CA ILE A 52 -19.00 -2.41 31.39
C ILE A 52 -20.42 -2.11 31.92
N LYS A 53 -20.61 -0.93 32.54
CA LYS A 53 -21.93 -0.49 33.01
C LYS A 53 -22.89 -0.22 31.86
N ALA A 54 -22.39 0.25 30.73
CA ALA A 54 -23.17 0.42 29.51
C ALA A 54 -23.59 -0.91 28.87
N GLY A 55 -22.96 -2.03 29.22
CA GLY A 55 -23.35 -3.36 28.75
C GLY A 55 -22.33 -4.02 27.83
N ALA A 56 -21.12 -3.47 27.71
CA ALA A 56 -20.02 -4.15 27.04
C ALA A 56 -19.72 -5.50 27.69
N LYS A 57 -19.45 -6.49 26.85
CA LYS A 57 -19.08 -7.88 27.18
C LYS A 57 -17.63 -8.18 26.88
N ALA A 58 -17.01 -7.39 26.02
CA ALA A 58 -15.56 -7.34 25.83
C ALA A 58 -15.07 -5.90 26.01
N ILE A 59 -13.92 -5.74 26.64
CA ILE A 59 -13.20 -4.46 26.73
C ILE A 59 -11.80 -4.61 26.15
N LYS A 60 -11.30 -3.54 25.53
CA LYS A 60 -9.96 -3.45 24.95
C LYS A 60 -9.01 -2.83 25.94
N THR A 61 -7.78 -3.34 26.07
CA THR A 61 -6.76 -2.66 26.87
C THR A 61 -6.42 -1.30 26.26
N ASN A 62 -6.07 -0.32 27.10
CA ASN A 62 -5.60 0.99 26.62
C ASN A 62 -4.14 0.89 26.12
N THR A 63 -3.93 0.19 25.01
CA THR A 63 -2.59 -0.19 24.50
C THR A 63 -2.45 -0.11 22.98
N PHE A 64 -3.45 0.44 22.29
CA PHE A 64 -3.53 0.52 20.83
C PHE A 64 -2.19 0.92 20.16
N GLY A 65 -1.60 2.04 20.59
CA GLY A 65 -0.34 2.57 20.07
C GLY A 65 0.89 2.28 20.93
N ALA A 66 0.85 1.31 21.85
CA ALA A 66 1.93 1.05 22.80
C ALA A 66 3.15 0.36 22.15
N TYR A 67 3.89 1.13 21.35
CA TYR A 67 5.15 0.74 20.69
C TYR A 67 6.32 1.61 21.16
N PRO A 68 7.59 1.15 21.05
CA PRO A 68 8.74 1.84 21.64
C PRO A 68 8.87 3.31 21.23
N ILE A 69 8.62 3.61 19.94
CA ILE A 69 8.72 4.97 19.38
C ILE A 69 7.74 5.93 20.07
N ALA A 70 6.50 5.50 20.30
CA ALA A 70 5.47 6.32 20.92
C ALA A 70 5.63 6.41 22.45
N MET A 71 6.13 5.34 23.07
CA MET A 71 6.24 5.24 24.54
C MET A 71 7.55 5.82 25.08
N GLY A 72 8.53 6.11 24.22
CA GLY A 72 9.84 6.62 24.63
C GLY A 72 10.85 5.54 25.03
N GLY A 73 10.72 4.33 24.47
CA GLY A 73 11.64 3.21 24.67
C GLY A 73 10.94 1.87 24.95
N GLU A 74 11.67 0.76 24.79
CA GLU A 74 11.15 -0.60 24.99
C GLU A 74 10.78 -0.89 26.45
N GLU A 75 11.56 -0.41 27.42
CA GLU A 75 11.26 -0.58 28.85
C GLU A 75 9.94 0.08 29.23
N ARG A 76 9.74 1.33 28.78
CA ARG A 76 8.52 2.09 29.02
C ARG A 76 7.32 1.52 28.27
N GLN A 77 7.53 0.98 27.06
CA GLN A 77 6.52 0.21 26.35
C GLN A 77 6.01 -0.96 27.21
N ALA A 78 6.92 -1.77 27.74
CA ALA A 78 6.55 -2.91 28.56
C ALA A 78 5.79 -2.48 29.82
N GLU A 79 6.23 -1.43 30.51
CA GLU A 79 5.52 -0.89 31.68
C GLU A 79 4.08 -0.45 31.35
N VAL A 80 3.91 0.28 30.24
CA VAL A 80 2.59 0.76 29.78
C VAL A 80 1.65 -0.41 29.45
N ILE A 81 2.15 -1.43 28.73
CA ILE A 81 1.36 -2.61 28.36
C ILE A 81 0.94 -3.38 29.61
N ARG A 82 1.89 -3.71 30.51
CA ARG A 82 1.61 -4.44 31.75
C ARG A 82 0.58 -3.71 32.61
N LYS A 83 0.74 -2.39 32.76
CA LYS A 83 -0.18 -1.58 33.57
C LYS A 83 -1.57 -1.49 32.93
N GLY A 84 -1.66 -1.27 31.63
CA GLY A 84 -2.93 -1.24 30.89
C GLY A 84 -3.70 -2.56 30.99
N PHE A 85 -2.99 -3.69 30.82
CA PHE A 85 -3.58 -5.03 30.98
C PHE A 85 -4.05 -5.28 32.42
N ALA A 86 -3.25 -4.91 33.42
CA ALA A 86 -3.61 -5.06 34.83
C ALA A 86 -4.88 -4.26 35.22
N ILE A 87 -5.03 -3.02 34.72
CA ILE A 87 -6.20 -2.18 34.97
C ILE A 87 -7.46 -2.80 34.38
N ALA A 88 -7.43 -3.21 33.11
CA ALA A 88 -8.56 -3.88 32.46
C ALA A 88 -8.92 -5.19 33.16
N GLY A 89 -7.91 -5.97 33.56
CA GLY A 89 -8.07 -7.20 34.33
C GLY A 89 -8.71 -6.98 35.70
N ALA A 90 -8.38 -5.89 36.40
CA ALA A 90 -9.03 -5.51 37.65
C ALA A 90 -10.51 -5.18 37.43
N CYS A 91 -10.84 -4.39 36.40
CA CYS A 91 -12.22 -4.05 36.06
C CYS A 91 -13.05 -5.30 35.67
N ARG A 92 -12.44 -6.26 34.96
CA ARG A 92 -13.05 -7.56 34.67
C ARG A 92 -13.37 -8.33 35.96
N ARG A 93 -12.44 -8.41 36.91
CA ARG A 93 -12.66 -9.10 38.19
C ARG A 93 -13.79 -8.45 38.99
N GLU A 94 -13.78 -7.13 39.12
CA GLU A 94 -14.85 -6.37 39.78
C GLU A 94 -16.23 -6.64 39.14
N ALA A 95 -16.29 -6.70 37.79
CA ALA A 95 -17.52 -7.04 37.08
C ALA A 95 -17.98 -8.48 37.37
N GLY A 96 -17.02 -9.43 37.41
CA GLY A 96 -17.27 -10.83 37.74
C GLY A 96 -17.82 -11.02 39.15
N ASP A 97 -17.26 -10.31 40.14
CA ASP A 97 -17.76 -10.30 41.53
C ASP A 97 -19.19 -9.75 41.62
N ALA A 98 -19.56 -8.86 40.70
CA ALA A 98 -20.93 -8.35 40.53
C ALA A 98 -21.82 -9.24 39.64
N GLY A 99 -21.39 -10.45 39.31
CA GLY A 99 -22.14 -11.42 38.49
C GLY A 99 -22.21 -11.09 37.00
N LYS A 100 -21.34 -10.20 36.50
CA LYS A 100 -21.27 -9.84 35.08
C LYS A 100 -20.08 -10.52 34.42
N GLU A 101 -20.36 -11.30 33.37
CA GLU A 101 -19.30 -11.84 32.53
C GLU A 101 -18.79 -10.77 31.54
N VAL A 102 -17.48 -10.51 31.60
CA VAL A 102 -16.73 -9.57 30.74
C VAL A 102 -15.39 -10.19 30.36
N PHE A 103 -14.97 -10.01 29.11
CA PHE A 103 -13.69 -10.46 28.56
C PHE A 103 -12.76 -9.27 28.33
N VAL A 104 -11.45 -9.49 28.48
CA VAL A 104 -10.41 -8.50 28.21
C VAL A 104 -9.64 -8.94 26.97
N PHE A 105 -9.47 -8.01 26.03
CA PHE A 105 -8.67 -8.19 24.82
C PHE A 105 -7.42 -7.32 24.87
N ALA A 106 -6.27 -7.95 24.66
CA ALA A 106 -5.01 -7.26 24.37
C ALA A 106 -5.16 -6.55 23.02
N ASP A 107 -5.23 -5.23 23.07
CA ASP A 107 -5.48 -4.37 21.91
C ASP A 107 -4.17 -3.89 21.29
N LEU A 108 -4.00 -4.21 20.01
CA LEU A 108 -2.80 -3.99 19.21
C LEU A 108 -3.16 -3.22 17.93
N GLY A 109 -2.83 -1.94 17.88
CA GLY A 109 -2.96 -1.12 16.68
C GLY A 109 -1.87 -1.40 15.64
N PRO A 110 -1.84 -0.66 14.51
CA PRO A 110 -0.82 -0.82 13.49
C PRO A 110 0.60 -0.63 14.04
N ALA A 111 1.44 -1.65 13.89
CA ALA A 111 2.85 -1.57 14.29
C ALA A 111 3.65 -0.64 13.37
N PRO A 112 4.55 0.20 13.92
CA PRO A 112 5.44 1.02 13.13
C PRO A 112 6.55 0.18 12.47
N GLY A 113 7.01 0.58 11.29
CA GLY A 113 8.14 -0.02 10.59
C GLY A 113 8.17 0.34 9.10
N GLU A 114 9.36 0.34 8.50
CA GLU A 114 9.54 0.55 7.06
C GLU A 114 9.54 -0.77 6.27
N THR A 115 10.06 -1.83 6.90
CA THR A 115 10.14 -3.17 6.32
C THR A 115 9.16 -4.16 6.97
N PRO A 116 8.77 -5.24 6.26
CA PRO A 116 7.94 -6.30 6.84
C PRO A 116 8.53 -6.91 8.11
N GLU A 117 9.85 -7.06 8.18
CA GLU A 117 10.55 -7.62 9.34
C GLU A 117 10.41 -6.72 10.56
N GLU A 118 10.63 -5.41 10.40
CA GLU A 118 10.49 -4.44 11.50
C GLU A 118 9.07 -4.40 12.07
N ILE A 119 8.06 -4.43 11.19
CA ILE A 119 6.64 -4.46 11.56
C ILE A 119 6.33 -5.75 12.33
N THR A 120 6.81 -6.89 11.82
CA THR A 120 6.60 -8.20 12.44
C THR A 120 7.23 -8.27 13.82
N ASP A 121 8.50 -7.85 13.95
CA ASP A 121 9.21 -7.84 15.22
C ASP A 121 8.52 -6.94 16.27
N ALA A 122 7.94 -5.82 15.84
CA ALA A 122 7.17 -4.95 16.72
C ALA A 122 5.91 -5.63 17.27
N TYR A 123 5.18 -6.39 16.44
CA TYR A 123 4.05 -7.19 16.92
C TYR A 123 4.50 -8.31 17.86
N LEU A 124 5.56 -9.04 17.52
CA LEU A 124 6.06 -10.14 18.33
C LEU A 124 6.48 -9.67 19.73
N ARG A 125 7.18 -8.54 19.83
CA ARG A 125 7.55 -7.94 21.11
C ARG A 125 6.33 -7.58 21.96
N ALA A 126 5.35 -6.89 21.37
CA ALA A 126 4.15 -6.51 22.10
C ALA A 126 3.33 -7.74 22.55
N ALA A 127 3.21 -8.75 21.67
CA ALA A 127 2.53 -10.00 21.98
C ALA A 127 3.21 -10.79 23.11
N GLU A 128 4.55 -10.88 23.14
CA GLU A 128 5.27 -11.56 24.23
C GLU A 128 4.99 -10.91 25.58
N ILE A 129 4.98 -9.57 25.67
CA ILE A 129 4.65 -8.86 26.92
C ILE A 129 3.22 -9.21 27.40
N PHE A 130 2.25 -9.26 26.49
CA PHE A 130 0.89 -9.68 26.85
C PHE A 130 0.80 -11.14 27.28
N LEU A 131 1.54 -12.04 26.64
CA LEU A 131 1.60 -13.45 26.99
C LEU A 131 2.23 -13.66 28.37
N GLU A 132 3.29 -12.92 28.71
CA GLU A 132 3.89 -12.89 30.06
C GLU A 132 2.88 -12.48 31.14
N GLU A 133 2.01 -11.52 30.84
CA GLU A 133 0.93 -11.08 31.75
C GLU A 133 -0.29 -12.00 31.77
N GLY A 134 -0.30 -13.05 30.95
CA GLY A 134 -1.37 -14.05 30.90
C GLY A 134 -2.57 -13.65 30.04
N ALA A 135 -2.36 -12.86 28.98
CA ALA A 135 -3.41 -12.55 28.02
C ALA A 135 -3.92 -13.80 27.29
N GLU A 136 -5.24 -13.92 27.19
CA GLU A 136 -5.93 -15.04 26.53
C GLU A 136 -6.63 -14.62 25.24
N ASN A 137 -6.91 -13.33 25.08
CA ASN A 137 -7.64 -12.78 23.93
C ASN A 137 -6.88 -11.60 23.36
N PHE A 138 -6.73 -11.57 22.04
CA PHE A 138 -5.95 -10.60 21.29
C PHE A 138 -6.80 -9.98 20.18
N LEU A 139 -6.65 -8.68 19.98
CA LEU A 139 -7.30 -7.94 18.91
C LEU A 139 -6.24 -7.08 18.21
N PHE A 140 -5.98 -7.40 16.95
CA PHE A 140 -5.24 -6.51 16.06
C PHE A 140 -6.24 -5.55 15.40
N GLU A 141 -6.37 -4.31 15.88
CA GLU A 141 -7.38 -3.36 15.40
C GLU A 141 -6.83 -2.25 14.48
N THR A 142 -7.69 -1.70 13.63
CA THR A 142 -7.41 -0.56 12.73
C THR A 142 -6.26 -0.81 11.75
N GLN A 143 -6.04 -2.07 11.36
CA GLN A 143 -4.95 -2.46 10.48
C GLN A 143 -5.15 -1.88 9.07
N SER A 144 -4.07 -1.41 8.45
CA SER A 144 -4.06 -0.98 7.04
C SER A 144 -3.47 -2.03 6.11
N THR A 145 -2.81 -3.05 6.64
CA THR A 145 -2.20 -4.16 5.93
C THR A 145 -2.17 -5.39 6.84
N ASP A 146 -1.98 -6.59 6.29
CA ASP A 146 -1.88 -7.85 7.03
C ASP A 146 -0.44 -8.28 7.35
N ILE A 147 0.55 -7.46 6.95
CA ILE A 147 1.97 -7.71 7.14
C ILE A 147 2.27 -7.96 8.62
N GLY A 148 2.93 -9.09 8.92
CA GLY A 148 3.35 -9.48 10.26
C GLY A 148 2.22 -10.05 11.13
N LEU A 149 0.95 -9.97 10.71
CA LEU A 149 -0.18 -10.42 11.53
C LEU A 149 -0.24 -11.95 11.60
N ARG A 150 0.08 -12.66 10.52
CA ARG A 150 0.10 -14.14 10.52
C ARG A 150 1.21 -14.67 11.41
N GLU A 151 2.38 -14.08 11.32
CA GLU A 151 3.56 -14.40 12.11
C GLU A 151 3.28 -14.16 13.59
N ALA A 152 2.71 -13.00 13.93
CA ALA A 152 2.30 -12.68 15.30
C ALA A 152 1.23 -13.64 15.83
N ALA A 153 0.21 -13.97 15.02
CA ALA A 153 -0.83 -14.91 15.43
C ALA A 153 -0.29 -16.34 15.61
N ALA A 154 0.64 -16.78 14.76
CA ALA A 154 1.31 -18.07 14.89
C ALA A 154 2.13 -18.13 16.19
N PHE A 155 2.90 -17.08 16.48
CA PHE A 155 3.66 -16.94 17.72
C PHE A 155 2.77 -16.99 18.97
N ILE A 156 1.65 -16.25 18.96
CA ILE A 156 0.67 -16.28 20.05
C ILE A 156 0.12 -17.70 20.24
N ARG A 157 -0.23 -18.41 19.17
CA ARG A 157 -0.74 -19.79 19.25
C ARG A 157 0.31 -20.80 19.71
N GLU A 158 1.58 -20.60 19.38
CA GLU A 158 2.67 -21.45 19.87
C GLU A 158 2.78 -21.37 21.40
N LYS A 159 2.70 -20.15 21.94
CA LYS A 159 2.81 -19.89 23.38
C LYS A 159 1.51 -20.17 24.14
N LYS A 160 0.36 -19.95 23.50
CA LYS A 160 -1.00 -20.10 24.06
C LYS A 160 -1.94 -20.64 22.98
N SER A 161 -1.99 -21.96 22.83
CA SER A 161 -2.71 -22.65 21.75
C SER A 161 -4.21 -22.36 21.69
N ASP A 162 -4.83 -22.13 22.85
CA ASP A 162 -6.23 -21.78 23.03
C ASP A 162 -6.52 -20.28 22.98
N ALA A 163 -5.53 -19.41 22.76
CA ALA A 163 -5.74 -17.97 22.65
C ALA A 163 -6.81 -17.62 21.60
N VAL A 164 -7.61 -16.59 21.86
CA VAL A 164 -8.60 -16.06 20.90
C VAL A 164 -7.99 -14.88 20.16
N ILE A 165 -7.91 -14.95 18.83
CA ILE A 165 -7.20 -13.93 18.04
C ILE A 165 -8.13 -13.34 17.00
N PHE A 166 -8.39 -12.04 17.11
CA PHE A 166 -9.17 -11.27 16.14
C PHE A 166 -8.28 -10.29 15.37
N ALA A 167 -8.63 -10.02 14.12
CA ALA A 167 -8.04 -8.94 13.33
C ALA A 167 -9.11 -8.05 12.72
N SER A 168 -8.88 -6.74 12.68
CA SER A 168 -9.81 -5.77 12.14
C SER A 168 -9.09 -4.68 11.36
N PHE A 169 -9.62 -4.33 10.19
CA PHE A 169 -9.00 -3.38 9.27
C PHE A 169 -9.76 -2.05 9.20
N GLY A 170 -9.01 -0.96 9.10
CA GLY A 170 -9.53 0.38 8.84
C GLY A 170 -9.56 0.68 7.34
N VAL A 171 -10.76 0.69 6.75
CA VAL A 171 -10.93 0.90 5.29
C VAL A 171 -11.91 2.00 4.97
N LEU A 172 -11.64 2.67 3.85
CA LEU A 172 -12.52 3.69 3.27
C LEU A 172 -13.82 3.06 2.74
N PRO A 173 -14.86 3.87 2.46
CA PRO A 173 -16.14 3.38 1.94
C PRO A 173 -16.05 2.57 0.64
N ASP A 174 -14.97 2.76 -0.12
CA ASP A 174 -14.68 2.03 -1.35
C ASP A 174 -13.96 0.69 -1.12
N GLY A 175 -13.71 0.32 0.14
CA GLY A 175 -13.13 -0.94 0.55
C GLY A 175 -11.59 -0.96 0.59
N PHE A 176 -10.92 0.14 0.30
CA PHE A 176 -9.45 0.19 0.33
C PHE A 176 -8.92 0.72 1.67
N SER A 177 -7.87 0.09 2.17
CA SER A 177 -7.13 0.56 3.34
C SER A 177 -6.25 1.77 3.00
N ARG A 178 -5.66 2.38 4.05
CA ARG A 178 -4.67 3.46 3.87
C ARG A 178 -3.43 3.03 3.07
N ASP A 179 -3.04 1.77 3.17
CA ASP A 179 -1.93 1.20 2.38
C ASP A 179 -2.39 0.69 1.00
N GLY A 180 -3.65 0.93 0.63
CA GLY A 180 -4.17 0.60 -0.69
C GLY A 180 -4.53 -0.88 -0.88
N ARG A 181 -4.68 -1.64 0.21
CA ARG A 181 -5.09 -3.04 0.11
C ARG A 181 -6.61 -3.15 0.20
N PHE A 182 -7.19 -3.99 -0.64
CA PHE A 182 -8.62 -4.23 -0.62
C PHE A 182 -8.99 -5.10 0.58
N TYR A 183 -10.05 -4.70 1.29
CA TYR A 183 -10.44 -5.33 2.55
C TYR A 183 -10.73 -6.82 2.39
N ARG A 184 -11.42 -7.23 1.32
CA ARG A 184 -11.85 -8.62 1.13
C ARG A 184 -10.66 -9.56 1.03
N THR A 185 -9.65 -9.20 0.25
CA THR A 185 -8.41 -9.95 0.11
C THR A 185 -7.74 -10.15 1.46
N MET A 186 -7.59 -9.07 2.25
CA MET A 186 -6.98 -9.16 3.59
C MET A 186 -7.78 -10.01 4.57
N LEU A 187 -9.12 -9.87 4.57
CA LEU A 187 -10.00 -10.65 5.44
C LEU A 187 -9.94 -12.14 5.06
N GLU A 188 -10.03 -12.46 3.78
CA GLU A 188 -9.97 -13.84 3.27
C GLU A 188 -8.60 -14.47 3.51
N ASP A 189 -7.51 -13.71 3.32
CA ASP A 189 -6.15 -14.14 3.61
C ASP A 189 -6.00 -14.56 5.08
N LEU A 190 -6.33 -13.66 6.01
CA LEU A 190 -6.22 -13.95 7.43
C LEU A 190 -7.19 -15.05 7.86
N TRP A 191 -8.42 -15.06 7.36
CA TRP A 191 -9.40 -16.09 7.66
C TRP A 191 -8.93 -17.47 7.17
N ASN A 192 -8.42 -17.57 5.95
CA ASN A 192 -7.96 -18.82 5.35
C ASN A 192 -6.65 -19.32 5.96
N SER A 193 -5.89 -18.49 6.67
CA SER A 193 -4.72 -18.93 7.45
C SER A 193 -5.06 -19.94 8.55
N GLY A 194 -6.30 -19.92 9.05
CA GLY A 194 -6.75 -20.73 10.20
C GLY A 194 -6.23 -20.25 11.56
N LEU A 195 -5.41 -19.19 11.61
CA LEU A 195 -4.84 -18.66 12.85
C LEU A 195 -5.81 -17.74 13.61
N PHE A 196 -6.71 -17.06 12.89
CA PHE A 196 -7.64 -16.07 13.42
C PHE A 196 -9.02 -16.66 13.69
N ASP A 197 -9.58 -16.34 14.86
CA ASP A 197 -10.93 -16.75 15.26
C ASP A 197 -12.02 -15.84 14.68
N ALA A 198 -11.70 -14.58 14.37
CA ALA A 198 -12.58 -13.65 13.67
C ALA A 198 -11.78 -12.57 12.92
N VAL A 199 -12.36 -12.06 11.84
CA VAL A 199 -11.79 -10.98 11.04
C VAL A 199 -12.86 -9.93 10.73
N GLY A 200 -12.52 -8.66 10.57
CA GLY A 200 -13.55 -7.67 10.24
C GLY A 200 -13.06 -6.26 10.04
N LEU A 201 -13.96 -5.30 10.27
CA LEU A 201 -13.72 -3.89 10.00
C LEU A 201 -13.99 -3.04 11.25
N ASN A 202 -13.15 -2.04 11.47
CA ASN A 202 -13.33 -1.06 12.51
C ASN A 202 -12.82 0.31 12.05
N CYS A 203 -13.24 1.37 12.72
CA CYS A 203 -12.81 2.73 12.42
C CYS A 203 -13.14 3.16 10.97
N VAL A 204 -12.60 4.30 10.55
CA VAL A 204 -12.61 4.94 9.21
C VAL A 204 -14.00 5.14 8.60
N SER A 205 -14.74 4.06 8.36
CA SER A 205 -16.08 4.03 7.80
C SER A 205 -17.17 4.12 8.88
N SER A 206 -18.28 4.75 8.53
CA SER A 206 -19.49 4.74 9.36
C SER A 206 -20.20 3.38 9.27
N ALA A 207 -21.12 3.13 10.20
CA ALA A 207 -21.90 1.88 10.23
C ALA A 207 -22.64 1.59 8.90
N GLY A 208 -23.14 2.63 8.23
CA GLY A 208 -23.85 2.47 6.95
C GLY A 208 -22.97 1.92 5.82
N HIS A 209 -21.73 2.43 5.68
CA HIS A 209 -20.80 1.90 4.67
C HIS A 209 -20.22 0.55 5.09
N MET A 210 -19.94 0.36 6.38
CA MET A 210 -19.44 -0.92 6.89
C MET A 210 -20.46 -2.06 6.64
N LYS A 211 -21.77 -1.78 6.76
CA LYS A 211 -22.83 -2.70 6.34
C LYS A 211 -22.70 -3.10 4.86
N GLN A 212 -22.47 -2.15 3.97
CA GLN A 212 -22.34 -2.42 2.53
C GLN A 212 -21.11 -3.29 2.24
N LEU A 213 -19.98 -3.02 2.92
CA LEU A 213 -18.75 -3.79 2.77
C LEU A 213 -18.87 -5.22 3.33
N LEU A 214 -19.54 -5.40 4.47
CA LEU A 214 -19.68 -6.71 5.11
C LEU A 214 -20.78 -7.59 4.50
N ALA A 215 -21.63 -7.04 3.62
CA ALA A 215 -22.70 -7.78 2.98
C ALA A 215 -22.18 -9.02 2.22
N GLY A 216 -22.81 -10.17 2.47
CA GLY A 216 -22.47 -11.45 1.84
C GLY A 216 -21.18 -12.12 2.34
N LEU A 217 -20.42 -11.52 3.28
CA LEU A 217 -19.23 -12.16 3.85
C LEU A 217 -19.57 -13.23 4.88
N ALA A 218 -20.60 -13.01 5.72
CA ALA A 218 -21.01 -14.00 6.72
C ALA A 218 -21.52 -15.29 6.07
N GLU A 219 -22.16 -15.19 4.90
CA GLU A 219 -22.62 -16.32 4.09
C GLU A 219 -21.47 -17.23 3.62
N ARG A 220 -20.23 -16.71 3.60
CA ARG A 220 -19.00 -17.47 3.31
C ARG A 220 -18.44 -18.20 4.54
N GLY A 221 -19.17 -18.18 5.66
CA GLY A 221 -18.79 -18.87 6.90
C GLY A 221 -17.74 -18.15 7.74
N MET A 222 -17.46 -16.87 7.47
CA MET A 222 -16.50 -16.06 8.22
C MET A 222 -17.10 -15.59 9.54
N ASN A 223 -16.35 -15.71 10.64
CA ASN A 223 -16.69 -15.02 11.89
C ASN A 223 -16.29 -13.55 11.75
N LEU A 224 -17.26 -12.64 11.73
CA LEU A 224 -17.03 -11.24 11.41
C LEU A 224 -17.08 -10.31 12.62
N THR A 225 -16.20 -9.30 12.60
CA THR A 225 -16.22 -8.15 13.54
C THR A 225 -16.65 -6.86 12.84
N ALA A 226 -17.40 -6.00 13.54
CA ALA A 226 -17.76 -4.67 13.07
C ALA A 226 -17.77 -3.65 14.20
N MET A 227 -16.86 -2.68 14.17
CA MET A 227 -16.75 -1.61 15.18
C MET A 227 -16.63 -0.24 14.50
N PRO A 228 -17.74 0.30 13.96
CA PRO A 228 -17.72 1.56 13.20
C PRO A 228 -17.53 2.81 14.08
N ASN A 229 -17.16 3.92 13.43
CA ASN A 229 -17.16 5.25 14.07
C ASN A 229 -18.59 5.77 14.30
N ALA A 230 -18.74 6.73 15.21
CA ALA A 230 -19.99 7.48 15.45
C ALA A 230 -20.30 8.51 14.34
N GLY A 231 -20.26 8.08 13.07
CA GLY A 231 -20.33 8.97 11.90
C GLY A 231 -18.94 9.31 11.34
N TYR A 232 -18.90 10.24 10.38
CA TYR A 232 -17.64 10.73 9.83
C TYR A 232 -17.07 11.88 10.67
N PRO A 233 -15.75 11.93 10.87
CA PRO A 233 -15.13 13.04 11.58
C PRO A 233 -15.38 14.35 10.82
N THR A 234 -15.97 15.31 11.51
CA THR A 234 -16.13 16.69 11.04
C THR A 234 -15.18 17.58 11.83
N VAL A 235 -14.29 18.28 11.14
CA VAL A 235 -13.38 19.24 11.79
C VAL A 235 -14.12 20.57 11.95
N ARG A 236 -14.31 21.03 13.19
CA ARG A 236 -14.80 22.39 13.50
C ARG A 236 -13.78 23.10 14.36
N GLY A 237 -13.06 24.07 13.79
CA GLY A 237 -11.88 24.68 14.41
C GLY A 237 -10.69 23.72 14.41
N PHE A 238 -9.99 23.57 15.56
CA PHE A 238 -8.87 22.63 15.76
C PHE A 238 -9.30 21.30 16.41
N ARG A 239 -10.60 21.00 16.48
CA ARG A 239 -11.14 19.80 17.14
C ARG A 239 -11.95 18.95 16.16
N THR A 240 -11.80 17.63 16.28
CA THR A 240 -12.54 16.63 15.50
C THR A 240 -13.80 16.23 16.25
N TYR A 241 -14.96 16.39 15.62
CA TYR A 241 -16.27 15.99 16.15
C TYR A 241 -16.85 14.84 15.35
N PHE A 242 -17.61 13.97 16.00
CA PHE A 242 -18.39 12.92 15.37
C PHE A 242 -19.86 13.24 15.61
N GLU A 243 -20.61 13.53 14.55
CA GLU A 243 -22.02 13.92 14.65
C GLU A 243 -22.92 12.73 14.28
N ASN A 244 -23.46 12.08 15.30
CA ASN A 244 -24.59 11.17 15.18
C ASN A 244 -25.34 11.04 16.51
N SER A 245 -26.50 10.38 16.52
CA SER A 245 -27.20 10.00 17.77
C SER A 245 -26.90 8.54 18.14
N PRO A 246 -26.87 8.20 19.43
CA PRO A 246 -26.77 6.82 19.90
C PRO A 246 -27.82 5.89 19.27
N GLU A 247 -29.05 6.35 19.10
CA GLU A 247 -30.17 5.57 18.56
C GLU A 247 -29.96 5.24 17.09
N TYR A 248 -29.53 6.23 16.29
CA TYR A 248 -29.23 6.01 14.87
C TYR A 248 -28.03 5.07 14.71
N PHE A 249 -26.95 5.28 15.49
CA PHE A 249 -25.78 4.42 15.45
C PHE A 249 -26.16 2.97 15.78
N ALA A 250 -26.84 2.75 16.90
CA ALA A 250 -27.29 1.43 17.31
C ALA A 250 -28.18 0.79 16.22
N GLY A 251 -29.15 1.53 15.67
CA GLY A 251 -30.01 1.02 14.60
C GLY A 251 -29.23 0.59 13.35
N ARG A 252 -28.19 1.34 12.95
CA ARG A 252 -27.32 0.94 11.83
C ARG A 252 -26.47 -0.28 12.15
N VAL A 253 -25.96 -0.40 13.39
CA VAL A 253 -25.17 -1.58 13.82
C VAL A 253 -26.06 -2.82 13.94
N MET A 254 -27.33 -2.68 14.33
CA MET A 254 -28.31 -3.78 14.29
C MET A 254 -28.51 -4.31 12.87
N GLU A 255 -28.54 -3.44 11.85
CA GLU A 255 -28.58 -3.89 10.45
C GLU A 255 -27.32 -4.64 10.02
N ILE A 256 -26.16 -4.39 10.64
CA ILE A 256 -24.93 -5.17 10.43
C ILE A 256 -25.07 -6.53 11.13
N ALA A 257 -25.64 -6.56 12.34
CA ALA A 257 -25.92 -7.79 13.06
C ALA A 257 -26.84 -8.74 12.26
N ASP A 258 -27.85 -8.18 11.57
CA ASP A 258 -28.75 -8.92 10.69
C ASP A 258 -28.05 -9.58 9.50
N LEU A 259 -26.86 -9.11 9.11
CA LEU A 259 -26.02 -9.77 8.10
C LEU A 259 -25.30 -11.02 8.62
N GLY A 260 -25.44 -11.35 9.91
CA GLY A 260 -24.73 -12.46 10.55
C GLY A 260 -23.37 -12.07 11.15
N VAL A 261 -23.16 -10.79 11.44
CA VAL A 261 -21.95 -10.32 12.14
C VAL A 261 -22.15 -10.50 13.65
N GLY A 262 -21.35 -11.38 14.26
CA GLY A 262 -21.50 -11.80 15.66
C GLY A 262 -20.70 -11.00 16.68
N ILE A 263 -19.77 -10.16 16.23
CA ILE A 263 -18.89 -9.35 17.10
C ILE A 263 -19.08 -7.89 16.73
N LEU A 264 -19.67 -7.11 17.63
CA LEU A 264 -20.09 -5.73 17.38
C LEU A 264 -19.50 -4.80 18.43
N GLY A 265 -19.32 -3.52 18.13
CA GLY A 265 -18.88 -2.53 19.11
C GLY A 265 -18.82 -1.13 18.50
N GLY A 266 -17.97 -0.28 19.07
CA GLY A 266 -17.75 1.07 18.57
C GLY A 266 -16.26 1.41 18.46
N CYS A 267 -15.94 2.36 17.58
CA CYS A 267 -14.61 2.96 17.48
C CYS A 267 -14.72 4.48 17.73
N CYS A 268 -13.93 5.33 17.07
CA CYS A 268 -13.83 6.76 17.35
C CYS A 268 -15.19 7.46 17.42
N GLY A 269 -15.36 8.27 18.47
CA GLY A 269 -16.58 9.04 18.74
C GLY A 269 -17.69 8.26 19.45
N THR A 270 -17.59 6.94 19.60
CA THR A 270 -18.59 6.15 20.35
C THR A 270 -18.31 6.25 21.85
N THR A 271 -19.26 6.79 22.61
CA THR A 271 -19.20 6.94 24.08
C THR A 271 -19.97 5.81 24.78
N PRO A 272 -19.94 5.70 26.12
CA PRO A 272 -20.76 4.72 26.85
C PRO A 272 -22.26 4.79 26.54
N ASP A 273 -22.79 5.94 26.12
CA ASP A 273 -24.20 6.07 25.74
C ASP A 273 -24.54 5.31 24.46
N TYR A 274 -23.61 5.28 23.49
CA TYR A 274 -23.75 4.50 22.25
C TYR A 274 -23.78 3.00 22.53
N ILE A 275 -22.86 2.53 23.38
CA ILE A 275 -22.80 1.12 23.76
C ILE A 275 -24.03 0.71 24.57
N ARG A 276 -24.57 1.60 25.41
CA ARG A 276 -25.80 1.34 26.17
C ARG A 276 -27.02 1.19 25.29
N GLU A 277 -27.18 2.08 24.31
CA GLU A 277 -28.27 2.00 23.36
C GLU A 277 -28.15 0.74 22.48
N LEU A 278 -26.94 0.42 22.00
CA LEU A 278 -26.69 -0.80 21.24
C LEU A 278 -26.97 -2.07 22.07
N SER A 279 -26.53 -2.12 23.33
CA SER A 279 -26.80 -3.23 24.25
C SER A 279 -28.31 -3.41 24.50
N ALA A 280 -29.04 -2.30 24.67
CA ALA A 280 -30.49 -2.32 24.85
C ALA A 280 -31.22 -2.84 23.59
N GLN A 281 -30.78 -2.44 22.40
CA GLN A 281 -31.34 -2.93 21.14
C GLN A 281 -31.02 -4.40 20.89
N LEU A 282 -29.80 -4.85 21.17
CA LEU A 282 -29.42 -6.27 21.07
C LEU A 282 -30.26 -7.15 22.01
N SER A 283 -30.53 -6.67 23.22
CA SER A 283 -31.34 -7.40 24.21
C SER A 283 -32.83 -7.47 23.84
N ARG A 284 -33.34 -6.49 23.09
CA ARG A 284 -34.74 -6.44 22.60
C ARG A 284 -34.91 -7.14 21.26
N GLY A 285 -33.89 -7.11 20.42
CA GLY A 285 -33.88 -7.68 19.08
C GLY A 285 -33.89 -9.20 19.13
N LYS A 286 -34.65 -9.83 18.24
CA LYS A 286 -34.54 -11.27 17.95
C LYS A 286 -33.37 -11.53 16.98
N VAL A 287 -32.23 -10.86 17.16
CA VAL A 287 -31.05 -11.14 16.36
C VAL A 287 -30.58 -12.53 16.78
N ARG A 288 -30.64 -13.48 15.86
CA ARG A 288 -30.05 -14.80 16.13
C ARG A 288 -28.54 -14.59 16.24
N PRO A 289 -27.89 -15.10 17.29
CA PRO A 289 -26.44 -15.11 17.35
C PRO A 289 -25.90 -15.68 16.04
N ALA A 290 -24.90 -15.00 15.47
CA ALA A 290 -24.21 -15.53 14.32
C ALA A 290 -23.69 -16.93 14.66
N LYS A 291 -23.79 -17.89 13.73
CA LYS A 291 -23.20 -19.21 13.95
C LYS A 291 -21.69 -19.04 13.99
N PHE A 292 -21.11 -19.03 15.18
CA PHE A 292 -19.67 -19.04 15.35
C PHE A 292 -19.13 -20.36 14.79
N VAL A 293 -18.15 -20.27 13.88
CA VAL A 293 -17.49 -21.43 13.29
C VAL A 293 -16.23 -21.72 14.12
N PRO A 294 -16.18 -22.81 14.93
CA PRO A 294 -15.01 -23.14 15.73
C PRO A 294 -13.86 -23.58 14.82
N ARG A 295 -12.68 -23.00 14.99
CA ARG A 295 -11.45 -23.45 14.30
C ARG A 295 -10.75 -24.48 15.17
N THR A 296 -10.65 -25.72 14.67
CA THR A 296 -9.53 -26.61 15.01
C THR A 296 -8.41 -26.32 14.03
N ALA A 297 -7.15 -26.37 14.45
CA ALA A 297 -6.01 -26.12 13.57
C ALA A 297 -6.04 -27.12 12.41
N VAL A 298 -6.50 -26.69 11.24
CA VAL A 298 -6.47 -27.47 10.01
C VAL A 298 -5.23 -27.05 9.24
N ASN A 299 -4.40 -28.04 8.87
CA ASN A 299 -3.34 -27.89 7.89
C ASN A 299 -3.92 -27.30 6.60
N VAL A 300 -3.51 -26.08 6.27
CA VAL A 300 -3.93 -25.42 5.03
C VAL A 300 -2.99 -25.88 3.92
N SER A 301 -3.40 -26.89 3.14
CA SER A 301 -2.91 -27.03 1.77
C SER A 301 -3.49 -25.88 0.96
N ARG A 302 -2.63 -25.01 0.41
CA ARG A 302 -3.02 -24.00 -0.58
C ARG A 302 -3.73 -24.71 -1.74
N GLU A 303 -5.04 -24.50 -1.89
CA GLU A 303 -5.66 -24.67 -3.20
C GLU A 303 -5.14 -23.57 -4.13
N GLU A 304 -4.71 -23.99 -5.32
CA GLU A 304 -4.24 -23.10 -6.37
C GLU A 304 -5.36 -22.14 -6.79
N VAL A 305 -5.02 -20.85 -6.81
CA VAL A 305 -5.88 -19.78 -7.33
C VAL A 305 -6.22 -20.10 -8.80
N PRO A 306 -7.49 -19.97 -9.22
CA PRO A 306 -7.86 -20.27 -10.60
C PRO A 306 -7.03 -19.43 -11.58
N SER A 307 -6.44 -20.10 -12.56
CA SER A 307 -5.70 -19.46 -13.65
C SER A 307 -6.55 -18.35 -14.31
N PRO A 308 -5.96 -17.21 -14.70
CA PRO A 308 -6.73 -16.12 -15.30
C PRO A 308 -7.50 -16.61 -16.53
N LYS A 309 -8.78 -16.24 -16.62
CA LYS A 309 -9.56 -16.39 -17.85
C LYS A 309 -8.76 -15.79 -19.00
N LYS A 310 -8.72 -16.47 -20.16
CA LYS A 310 -8.12 -15.92 -21.39
C LYS A 310 -8.79 -14.59 -21.74
N ILE A 311 -8.16 -13.49 -21.36
CA ILE A 311 -8.59 -12.12 -21.62
C ILE A 311 -7.96 -11.69 -22.95
N LEU A 312 -8.76 -11.09 -23.82
CA LEU A 312 -8.27 -10.35 -24.99
C LEU A 312 -7.48 -9.13 -24.47
N ILE A 313 -6.15 -9.24 -24.44
CA ILE A 313 -5.27 -8.14 -24.01
C ILE A 313 -5.37 -7.00 -25.02
N ASN A 314 -5.93 -5.84 -24.66
CA ASN A 314 -5.92 -4.66 -25.54
C ASN A 314 -4.65 -3.81 -25.33
N ASN A 315 -3.49 -4.46 -25.33
CA ASN A 315 -2.17 -3.88 -25.09
C ASN A 315 -1.15 -4.61 -25.97
N ARG A 316 -0.87 -4.04 -27.15
CA ARG A 316 0.01 -4.63 -28.17
C ARG A 316 1.46 -4.65 -27.70
N PHE A 317 1.86 -3.63 -26.94
CA PHE A 317 3.19 -3.58 -26.33
C PHE A 317 3.43 -4.77 -25.39
N ALA A 318 2.54 -5.01 -24.43
CA ALA A 318 2.69 -6.12 -23.49
C ALA A 318 2.59 -7.50 -24.18
N GLN A 319 1.71 -7.64 -25.18
CA GLN A 319 1.62 -8.87 -25.98
C GLN A 319 2.95 -9.18 -26.69
N LYS A 320 3.57 -8.17 -27.31
CA LYS A 320 4.83 -8.35 -28.05
C LYS A 320 5.95 -8.85 -27.13
N ILE A 321 6.07 -8.28 -25.91
CA ILE A 321 7.03 -8.76 -24.92
C ILE A 321 6.71 -10.20 -24.49
N ALA A 322 5.44 -10.49 -24.20
CA ALA A 322 5.01 -11.82 -23.75
C ALA A 322 5.24 -12.92 -24.82
N GLU A 323 5.25 -12.56 -26.10
CA GLU A 323 5.64 -13.44 -27.21
C GLU A 323 7.16 -13.65 -27.36
N GLY A 324 7.96 -13.06 -26.47
CA GLY A 324 9.43 -13.11 -26.51
C GLY A 324 10.06 -12.23 -27.59
N LYS A 325 9.30 -11.29 -28.16
CA LYS A 325 9.81 -10.35 -29.18
C LYS A 325 10.38 -9.12 -28.50
N CYS A 326 11.53 -8.65 -29.00
CA CYS A 326 12.14 -7.41 -28.55
C CYS A 326 11.22 -6.21 -28.81
N VAL A 327 11.06 -5.35 -27.80
CA VAL A 327 10.27 -4.11 -27.89
C VAL A 327 11.12 -2.85 -27.79
N PHE A 328 10.60 -1.76 -28.35
CA PHE A 328 11.24 -0.44 -28.31
C PHE A 328 10.33 0.57 -27.60
N ALA A 329 10.70 0.94 -26.37
CA ALA A 329 10.08 2.03 -25.63
C ALA A 329 10.91 3.29 -25.79
N VAL A 330 10.29 4.42 -26.14
CA VAL A 330 11.00 5.69 -26.32
C VAL A 330 10.45 6.74 -25.37
N GLU A 331 11.31 7.38 -24.58
CA GLU A 331 10.92 8.43 -23.66
C GLU A 331 10.73 9.77 -24.37
N LEU A 332 9.63 10.44 -24.08
CA LEU A 332 9.46 11.85 -24.37
C LEU A 332 9.21 12.64 -23.10
N ASP A 333 9.95 13.73 -23.00
CA ASP A 333 9.74 14.76 -22.02
C ASP A 333 8.39 15.46 -22.24
N SER A 334 7.59 15.58 -21.18
CA SER A 334 6.35 16.36 -21.20
C SER A 334 6.65 17.85 -21.55
N PRO A 335 5.76 18.53 -22.31
CA PRO A 335 5.93 19.95 -22.63
C PRO A 335 5.93 20.86 -21.39
N LYS A 336 6.66 21.97 -21.48
CA LYS A 336 6.72 23.01 -20.44
C LYS A 336 5.57 24.02 -20.52
N ASN A 337 4.83 24.04 -21.62
CA ASN A 337 3.74 24.99 -21.89
C ASN A 337 2.45 24.22 -22.25
N ALA A 338 1.37 24.94 -22.52
CA ALA A 338 0.07 24.35 -22.88
C ALA A 338 -0.02 23.83 -24.33
N ASP A 339 1.06 23.91 -25.12
CA ASP A 339 1.07 23.47 -26.52
C ASP A 339 1.68 22.08 -26.66
N ALA A 340 0.83 21.09 -26.97
CA ALA A 340 1.24 19.71 -27.18
C ALA A 340 1.59 19.40 -28.65
N THR A 341 1.50 20.34 -29.59
CA THR A 341 1.63 20.09 -31.03
C THR A 341 2.97 19.43 -31.37
N GLY A 342 4.08 20.05 -30.96
CA GLY A 342 5.40 19.47 -31.21
C GLY A 342 5.62 18.13 -30.52
N PHE A 343 5.03 17.90 -29.34
CA PHE A 343 5.08 16.59 -28.68
C PHE A 343 4.37 15.50 -29.48
N MET A 344 3.17 15.81 -30.01
CA MET A 344 2.40 14.87 -30.82
C MET A 344 3.09 14.56 -32.15
N ASP A 345 3.75 15.56 -32.75
CA ASP A 345 4.54 15.37 -33.96
C ASP A 345 5.76 14.46 -33.71
N ASP A 346 6.48 14.68 -32.60
CA ASP A 346 7.59 13.84 -32.19
C ASP A 346 7.13 12.39 -31.92
N ALA A 347 6.01 12.21 -31.21
CA ALA A 347 5.43 10.88 -30.94
C ALA A 347 5.00 10.15 -32.22
N ARG A 348 4.40 10.85 -33.19
CA ARG A 348 4.02 10.29 -34.49
C ARG A 348 5.24 9.80 -35.27
N ARG A 349 6.28 10.64 -35.34
CA ARG A 349 7.54 10.30 -36.01
C ARG A 349 8.20 9.07 -35.40
N LEU A 350 8.25 8.99 -34.07
CA LEU A 350 8.81 7.82 -33.38
C LEU A 350 7.98 6.56 -33.60
N LYS A 351 6.65 6.65 -33.65
CA LYS A 351 5.78 5.53 -34.04
C LYS A 351 6.09 5.05 -35.46
N GLU A 352 6.21 5.96 -36.41
CA GLU A 352 6.54 5.65 -37.81
C GLU A 352 7.95 5.04 -37.96
N ALA A 353 8.89 5.45 -37.11
CA ALA A 353 10.21 4.84 -36.99
C ALA A 353 10.20 3.48 -36.26
N GLY A 354 9.04 3.02 -35.78
CA GLY A 354 8.82 1.69 -35.20
C GLY A 354 9.06 1.60 -33.69
N ALA A 355 8.86 2.69 -32.95
CA ALA A 355 8.64 2.62 -31.50
C ALA A 355 7.35 1.82 -31.20
N ASP A 356 7.45 0.84 -30.30
CA ASP A 356 6.29 0.04 -29.86
C ASP A 356 5.46 0.77 -28.81
N THR A 357 6.10 1.63 -28.02
CA THR A 357 5.43 2.48 -27.02
C THR A 357 6.19 3.79 -26.84
N ILE A 358 5.46 4.83 -26.44
CA ILE A 358 6.06 6.06 -25.89
C ILE A 358 5.94 6.02 -24.37
N THR A 359 7.00 6.38 -23.67
CA THR A 359 6.96 6.63 -22.23
C THR A 359 7.07 8.12 -21.96
N ILE A 360 6.30 8.65 -21.01
CA ILE A 360 6.13 10.09 -20.82
C ILE A 360 6.57 10.48 -19.42
N ALA A 361 7.65 11.25 -19.32
CA ALA A 361 8.18 11.71 -18.04
C ALA A 361 7.21 12.69 -17.33
N ASP A 362 6.95 12.42 -16.05
CA ASP A 362 6.05 13.21 -15.19
C ASP A 362 6.85 14.09 -14.23
N CYS A 363 6.74 15.41 -14.41
CA CYS A 363 7.46 16.43 -13.65
C CYS A 363 8.96 16.11 -13.39
N PRO A 364 9.76 15.84 -14.45
CA PRO A 364 11.16 15.46 -14.29
C PRO A 364 11.95 16.56 -13.56
N ILE A 365 12.84 16.17 -12.63
CA ILE A 365 13.67 17.07 -11.81
C ILE A 365 12.80 18.00 -10.93
N ALA A 366 11.65 17.49 -10.45
CA ALA A 366 10.72 18.22 -9.60
C ALA A 366 10.15 19.52 -10.19
N ARG A 367 10.12 19.67 -11.51
CA ARG A 367 9.57 20.85 -12.19
C ARG A 367 8.23 20.55 -12.83
N ALA A 368 7.25 21.43 -12.60
CA ALA A 368 5.93 21.31 -13.21
C ALA A 368 6.03 21.31 -14.74
N ARG A 369 5.38 20.31 -15.34
CA ARG A 369 5.19 20.15 -16.78
C ARG A 369 3.75 19.71 -17.05
N MET A 370 3.37 19.61 -18.33
CA MET A 370 2.07 19.04 -18.69
C MET A 370 1.95 17.60 -18.15
N ASP A 371 0.80 17.26 -17.57
CA ASP A 371 0.58 15.96 -16.93
C ASP A 371 0.77 14.80 -17.93
N SER A 372 1.60 13.83 -17.54
CA SER A 372 1.99 12.68 -18.37
C SER A 372 0.79 11.81 -18.75
N SER A 373 -0.19 11.68 -17.86
CA SER A 373 -1.35 10.80 -18.02
C SER A 373 -2.34 11.38 -19.02
N LEU A 374 -2.60 12.69 -18.96
CA LEU A 374 -3.43 13.37 -19.96
C LEU A 374 -2.80 13.35 -21.35
N LEU A 375 -1.48 13.53 -21.44
CA LEU A 375 -0.75 13.38 -22.70
C LEU A 375 -0.83 11.95 -23.24
N ALA A 376 -0.70 10.95 -22.37
CA ALA A 376 -0.83 9.55 -22.76
C ALA A 376 -2.20 9.25 -23.38
N CYS A 377 -3.28 9.74 -22.77
CA CYS A 377 -4.63 9.63 -23.34
C CYS A 377 -4.72 10.28 -24.73
N LYS A 378 -4.13 11.48 -24.91
CA LYS A 378 -4.10 12.16 -26.22
C LYS A 378 -3.34 11.36 -27.27
N VAL A 379 -2.16 10.84 -26.94
CA VAL A 379 -1.36 9.96 -27.81
C VAL A 379 -2.14 8.70 -28.18
N LYS A 380 -2.78 8.04 -27.22
CA LYS A 380 -3.58 6.83 -27.46
C LYS A 380 -4.74 7.10 -28.42
N ARG A 381 -5.50 8.18 -28.21
CA ARG A 381 -6.65 8.54 -29.07
C ARG A 381 -6.25 8.93 -30.49
N GLU A 382 -5.22 9.74 -30.64
CA GLU A 382 -4.87 10.33 -31.95
C GLU A 382 -3.90 9.48 -32.76
N LEU A 383 -3.05 8.69 -32.07
CA LEU A 383 -2.02 7.88 -32.72
C LEU A 383 -2.27 6.38 -32.58
N ASP A 384 -3.28 5.89 -31.85
CA ASP A 384 -3.49 4.45 -31.57
C ASP A 384 -2.19 3.73 -31.18
N LEU A 385 -1.45 4.34 -30.25
CA LEU A 385 -0.18 3.86 -29.75
C LEU A 385 -0.31 3.53 -28.28
N ASP A 386 0.27 2.40 -27.84
CA ASP A 386 0.36 2.11 -26.42
C ASP A 386 1.35 3.07 -25.77
N VAL A 387 1.04 3.50 -24.54
CA VAL A 387 1.79 4.55 -23.85
C VAL A 387 2.01 4.15 -22.41
N ILE A 388 3.17 4.53 -21.87
CA ILE A 388 3.55 4.36 -20.46
C ILE A 388 3.70 5.77 -19.83
N PRO A 389 2.65 6.39 -19.30
CA PRO A 389 2.82 7.59 -18.48
C PRO A 389 3.60 7.25 -17.20
N HIS A 390 4.56 8.10 -16.85
CA HIS A 390 5.18 8.03 -15.53
C HIS A 390 4.19 8.58 -14.49
N MET A 391 4.19 7.99 -13.30
CA MET A 391 3.38 8.42 -12.16
C MET A 391 4.30 8.65 -10.97
N THR A 392 4.56 9.92 -10.69
CA THR A 392 5.45 10.33 -9.60
C THR A 392 4.73 10.32 -8.25
N CYS A 393 5.16 9.46 -7.32
CA CYS A 393 4.51 9.25 -6.02
C CYS A 393 4.57 10.49 -5.11
N ARG A 394 5.68 11.24 -5.16
CA ARG A 394 5.90 12.49 -4.39
C ARG A 394 4.71 13.47 -4.47
N ASP A 395 4.10 13.55 -5.65
CA ASP A 395 3.15 14.61 -6.01
C ASP A 395 1.67 14.17 -5.87
N ARG A 396 1.40 12.91 -5.48
CA ARG A 396 0.05 12.33 -5.56
C ARG A 396 -0.41 11.71 -4.24
N ASN A 397 -1.68 11.94 -3.90
CA ASN A 397 -2.36 11.22 -2.81
C ASN A 397 -3.14 9.99 -3.35
N VAL A 398 -3.60 9.13 -2.43
CA VAL A 398 -4.32 7.89 -2.75
C VAL A 398 -5.56 8.11 -3.62
N ASN A 399 -6.42 9.06 -3.24
CA ASN A 399 -7.68 9.31 -3.93
C ASN A 399 -7.45 9.87 -5.34
N ALA A 400 -6.55 10.85 -5.48
CA ALA A 400 -6.18 11.42 -6.76
C ALA A 400 -5.57 10.37 -7.70
N THR A 401 -4.74 9.48 -7.14
CA THR A 401 -4.13 8.39 -7.91
C THR A 401 -5.17 7.37 -8.38
N LYS A 402 -6.10 6.96 -7.51
CA LYS A 402 -7.21 6.07 -7.88
C LYS A 402 -8.06 6.67 -8.99
N ALA A 403 -8.50 7.92 -8.82
CA ALA A 403 -9.32 8.61 -9.80
C ALA A 403 -8.63 8.69 -11.18
N LEU A 404 -7.32 8.97 -11.17
CA LEU A 404 -6.52 9.02 -12.39
C LEU A 404 -6.37 7.64 -13.04
N LEU A 405 -6.10 6.58 -12.27
CA LEU A 405 -6.00 5.21 -12.80
C LEU A 405 -7.32 4.74 -13.42
N LEU A 406 -8.46 5.05 -12.80
CA LEU A 406 -9.78 4.78 -13.37
C LEU A 406 -9.98 5.53 -14.70
N GLY A 407 -9.54 6.79 -14.78
CA GLY A 407 -9.57 7.59 -16.01
C GLY A 407 -8.65 7.03 -17.10
N LEU A 408 -7.40 6.75 -16.77
CA LEU A 408 -6.43 6.08 -17.65
C LEU A 408 -6.99 4.76 -18.19
N TYR A 409 -7.63 3.98 -17.32
CA TYR A 409 -8.27 2.73 -17.71
C TYR A 409 -9.41 2.95 -18.71
N ALA A 410 -10.29 3.92 -18.46
CA ALA A 410 -11.36 4.28 -19.39
C ALA A 410 -10.81 4.74 -20.76
N GLU A 411 -9.60 5.33 -20.78
CA GLU A 411 -8.91 5.84 -21.96
C GLU A 411 -8.02 4.80 -22.67
N ASN A 412 -8.15 3.52 -22.32
CA ASN A 412 -7.36 2.43 -22.88
C ASN A 412 -5.84 2.56 -22.65
N ILE A 413 -5.44 3.29 -21.59
CA ILE A 413 -4.07 3.24 -21.09
C ILE A 413 -3.94 2.04 -20.16
N ARG A 414 -3.01 1.15 -20.48
CA ARG A 414 -2.82 -0.16 -19.83
C ARG A 414 -1.42 -0.38 -19.29
N ASN A 415 -0.58 0.65 -19.33
CA ASN A 415 0.76 0.60 -18.79
C ASN A 415 0.96 1.87 -17.95
N VAL A 416 1.68 1.77 -16.84
CA VAL A 416 2.14 2.92 -16.05
C VAL A 416 3.55 2.64 -15.55
N LEU A 417 4.39 3.67 -15.49
CA LEU A 417 5.68 3.59 -14.80
C LEU A 417 5.56 4.31 -13.46
N ILE A 418 5.65 3.58 -12.35
CA ILE A 418 5.60 4.19 -11.02
C ILE A 418 7.01 4.55 -10.57
N VAL A 419 7.20 5.83 -10.28
CA VAL A 419 8.48 6.36 -9.76
C VAL A 419 8.25 7.07 -8.44
N THR A 420 9.20 6.96 -7.51
CA THR A 420 9.10 7.66 -6.21
C THR A 420 9.15 9.18 -6.39
N GLY A 421 9.99 9.65 -7.32
CA GLY A 421 10.21 11.07 -7.63
C GLY A 421 11.48 11.62 -7.01
N ASP A 422 12.10 12.59 -7.69
CA ASP A 422 13.29 13.30 -7.21
C ASP A 422 13.00 14.10 -5.93
N PRO A 423 13.98 14.32 -5.03
CA PRO A 423 13.77 15.16 -3.86
C PRO A 423 13.47 16.62 -4.26
N ILE A 424 12.57 17.28 -3.52
CA ILE A 424 12.30 18.73 -3.71
C ILE A 424 13.49 19.54 -3.17
N PRO A 425 14.02 20.51 -3.94
CA PRO A 425 15.08 21.40 -3.49
C PRO A 425 14.74 22.10 -2.18
N THR A 426 15.72 22.25 -1.28
CA THR A 426 15.51 22.78 0.08
C THR A 426 14.87 24.17 0.09
N ALA A 427 15.13 24.99 -0.93
CA ALA A 427 14.59 26.36 -1.05
C ALA A 427 13.07 26.43 -1.33
N GLU A 428 12.44 25.34 -1.77
CA GLU A 428 11.01 25.31 -2.17
C GLU A 428 10.13 24.48 -1.22
N ARG A 429 10.71 23.94 -0.13
CA ARG A 429 10.01 23.00 0.78
C ARG A 429 8.86 23.62 1.59
N ASP A 430 8.91 24.92 1.84
CA ASP A 430 7.86 25.62 2.58
C ASP A 430 6.60 25.90 1.72
N GLU A 431 6.75 25.92 0.40
CA GLU A 431 5.67 26.20 -0.57
C GLU A 431 5.08 24.94 -1.21
N VAL A 432 5.91 23.92 -1.49
CA VAL A 432 5.47 22.64 -2.08
C VAL A 432 5.51 21.53 -1.04
N LYS A 433 4.34 21.25 -0.44
CA LYS A 433 4.20 20.10 0.48
C LYS A 433 4.19 18.80 -0.31
N SER A 434 5.20 17.97 -0.09
CA SER A 434 5.19 16.58 -0.59
C SER A 434 4.11 15.78 0.14
N VAL A 435 3.37 14.97 -0.61
CA VAL A 435 2.21 14.26 -0.06
C VAL A 435 2.61 12.91 0.56
N TYR A 436 3.69 12.28 0.08
CA TYR A 436 4.33 11.03 0.55
C TYR A 436 3.39 9.97 1.16
N HIS A 437 2.15 9.85 0.67
CA HIS A 437 1.25 8.77 1.09
C HIS A 437 1.73 7.42 0.54
N PHE A 438 2.51 7.43 -0.54
CA PHE A 438 3.08 6.25 -1.17
C PHE A 438 4.58 6.41 -1.47
N ASN A 439 5.34 5.32 -1.31
CA ASN A 439 6.52 5.08 -2.12
C ASN A 439 6.14 4.19 -3.32
N SER A 440 7.03 4.02 -4.30
CA SER A 440 6.73 3.26 -5.53
C SER A 440 6.23 1.83 -5.26
N ARG A 441 6.74 1.17 -4.20
CA ARG A 441 6.27 -0.15 -3.77
C ARG A 441 4.81 -0.13 -3.30
N LYS A 442 4.45 0.81 -2.40
CA LYS A 442 3.07 0.93 -1.89
C LYS A 442 2.08 1.26 -3.02
N LEU A 443 2.47 2.16 -3.94
CA LEU A 443 1.60 2.49 -5.05
C LEU A 443 1.46 1.30 -6.02
N GLY A 444 2.54 0.55 -6.29
CA GLY A 444 2.47 -0.68 -7.07
C GLY A 444 1.48 -1.69 -6.50
N ALA A 445 1.57 -1.96 -5.19
CA ALA A 445 0.63 -2.85 -4.50
C ALA A 445 -0.82 -2.34 -4.57
N PHE A 446 -1.03 -1.02 -4.48
CA PHE A 446 -2.35 -0.41 -4.65
C PHE A 446 -2.92 -0.63 -6.05
N VAL A 447 -2.13 -0.41 -7.10
CA VAL A 447 -2.58 -0.65 -8.49
C VAL A 447 -2.85 -2.14 -8.72
N ASN A 448 -2.03 -3.03 -8.15
CA ASN A 448 -2.28 -4.47 -8.26
C ASN A 448 -3.60 -4.89 -7.57
N SER A 449 -3.87 -4.34 -6.39
CA SER A 449 -5.16 -4.49 -5.70
C SER A 449 -6.35 -4.00 -6.56
N LEU A 450 -6.18 -2.89 -7.30
CA LEU A 450 -7.19 -2.45 -8.28
C LEU A 450 -7.32 -3.39 -9.49
N ASN A 451 -6.22 -3.97 -9.96
CA ASN A 451 -6.24 -4.95 -11.06
C ASN A 451 -7.04 -6.19 -10.71
N GLU A 452 -6.96 -6.67 -9.47
CA GLU A 452 -7.68 -7.85 -9.00
C GLU A 452 -9.18 -7.57 -8.82
N GLU A 453 -9.53 -6.39 -8.31
CA GLU A 453 -10.89 -6.13 -7.80
C GLU A 453 -11.75 -5.26 -8.72
N THR A 454 -11.13 -4.37 -9.50
CA THR A 454 -11.85 -3.32 -10.23
C THR A 454 -11.75 -3.49 -11.74
N PHE A 455 -10.56 -3.81 -12.26
CA PHE A 455 -10.32 -3.84 -13.69
C PHE A 455 -10.63 -5.20 -14.31
N ARG A 456 -11.15 -5.21 -15.54
CA ARG A 456 -11.41 -6.46 -16.29
C ARG A 456 -10.15 -7.06 -16.89
N GLU A 457 -9.16 -6.21 -17.13
CA GLU A 457 -7.82 -6.56 -17.61
C GLU A 457 -6.82 -5.72 -16.81
N PRO A 458 -5.63 -6.26 -16.49
CA PRO A 458 -4.70 -5.57 -15.62
C PRO A 458 -4.03 -4.38 -16.32
N ILE A 459 -3.89 -3.27 -15.59
CA ILE A 459 -2.88 -2.24 -15.89
C ILE A 459 -1.52 -2.84 -15.54
N GLN A 460 -0.62 -2.88 -16.52
CA GLN A 460 0.77 -3.30 -16.34
C GLN A 460 1.53 -2.22 -15.58
N VAL A 461 2.10 -2.60 -14.44
CA VAL A 461 2.86 -1.68 -13.57
C VAL A 461 4.34 -1.92 -13.76
N PHE A 462 5.04 -0.91 -14.25
CA PHE A 462 6.49 -0.91 -14.35
C PHE A 462 7.11 -0.10 -13.20
N GLY A 463 8.32 -0.49 -12.80
CA GLY A 463 9.17 0.27 -11.88
C GLY A 463 10.42 0.82 -12.56
N ALA A 464 11.11 1.76 -11.91
CA ALA A 464 12.47 2.12 -12.27
C ALA A 464 13.50 1.21 -11.55
N LEU A 465 14.61 0.92 -12.22
CA LEU A 465 15.75 0.14 -11.69
C LEU A 465 17.08 0.85 -11.97
N ASP A 466 17.70 1.39 -10.91
CA ASP A 466 18.98 2.09 -11.02
C ASP A 466 20.18 1.13 -11.07
N VAL A 467 20.59 0.78 -12.29
CA VAL A 467 21.78 -0.04 -12.55
C VAL A 467 23.09 0.70 -12.25
N ASN A 468 23.05 2.02 -12.05
CA ASN A 468 24.20 2.85 -11.67
C ASN A 468 24.24 3.13 -10.15
N ALA A 469 23.40 2.46 -9.35
CA ALA A 469 23.35 2.68 -7.92
C ALA A 469 24.66 2.27 -7.22
N VAL A 470 25.21 3.17 -6.40
CA VAL A 470 26.41 2.94 -5.57
C VAL A 470 26.27 1.68 -4.69
N ASN A 471 25.05 1.40 -4.22
CA ASN A 471 24.72 0.17 -3.50
C ASN A 471 23.66 -0.63 -4.28
N PHE A 472 24.09 -1.20 -5.41
CA PHE A 472 23.23 -2.01 -6.25
C PHE A 472 22.57 -3.21 -5.54
N PRO A 473 23.22 -3.94 -4.60
CA PRO A 473 22.55 -5.00 -3.85
C PRO A 473 21.28 -4.54 -3.11
N MET A 474 21.31 -3.34 -2.54
CA MET A 474 20.12 -2.76 -1.89
C MET A 474 19.05 -2.36 -2.91
N GLU A 475 19.45 -1.80 -4.05
CA GLU A 475 18.52 -1.48 -5.14
C GLU A 475 17.86 -2.74 -5.72
N LEU A 476 18.62 -3.83 -5.86
CA LEU A 476 18.11 -5.12 -6.30
C LEU A 476 17.16 -5.75 -5.28
N LYS A 477 17.44 -5.63 -3.97
CA LYS A 477 16.50 -6.03 -2.91
C LYS A 477 15.16 -5.29 -3.07
N ARG A 478 15.20 -3.97 -3.26
CA ARG A 478 14.00 -3.15 -3.50
C ARG A 478 13.28 -3.54 -4.79
N ALA A 479 14.00 -3.89 -5.86
CA ALA A 479 13.40 -4.38 -7.09
C ALA A 479 12.64 -5.70 -6.88
N LYS A 480 13.20 -6.64 -6.10
CA LYS A 480 12.50 -7.88 -5.73
C LYS A 480 11.23 -7.61 -4.90
N GLU A 481 11.31 -6.68 -3.95
CA GLU A 481 10.13 -6.24 -3.18
C GLU A 481 9.05 -5.61 -4.08
N LYS A 482 9.46 -4.88 -5.13
CA LYS A 482 8.56 -4.31 -6.15
C LYS A 482 7.91 -5.41 -7.02
N GLU A 483 8.65 -6.44 -7.44
CA GLU A 483 8.06 -7.61 -8.14
C GLU A 483 7.06 -8.34 -7.26
N ALA A 484 7.41 -8.58 -6.00
CA ALA A 484 6.51 -9.20 -5.02
C ALA A 484 5.23 -8.37 -4.77
N ALA A 485 5.29 -7.05 -5.00
CA ALA A 485 4.15 -6.14 -4.94
C ALA A 485 3.33 -6.08 -6.25
N GLY A 486 3.67 -6.87 -7.27
CA GLY A 486 2.92 -6.99 -8.52
C GLY A 486 3.46 -6.15 -9.69
N MET A 487 4.65 -5.57 -9.60
CA MET A 487 5.29 -4.94 -10.76
C MET A 487 5.71 -5.99 -11.78
N VAL A 488 5.39 -5.77 -13.06
CA VAL A 488 5.61 -6.74 -14.15
C VAL A 488 6.97 -6.59 -14.83
N GLY A 489 7.68 -5.50 -14.55
CA GLY A 489 8.98 -5.23 -15.13
C GLY A 489 9.58 -3.89 -14.72
N PHE A 490 10.78 -3.62 -15.23
CA PHE A 490 11.58 -2.46 -14.89
C PHE A 490 12.15 -1.77 -16.12
N LEU A 491 12.18 -0.44 -16.07
CA LEU A 491 12.92 0.41 -16.99
C LEU A 491 14.22 0.83 -16.28
N THR A 492 15.37 0.55 -16.90
CA THR A 492 16.66 0.86 -16.28
C THR A 492 17.16 2.24 -16.66
N GLN A 493 18.02 2.80 -15.81
CA GLN A 493 18.91 3.90 -16.17
C GLN A 493 19.85 3.44 -17.32
N PRO A 494 20.50 4.40 -18.03
CA PRO A 494 21.36 4.06 -19.15
C PRO A 494 22.58 3.22 -18.76
N VAL A 495 22.91 2.25 -19.60
CA VAL A 495 24.06 1.35 -19.42
C VAL A 495 25.27 1.88 -20.18
N LEU A 496 25.93 2.90 -19.62
CA LEU A 496 27.09 3.57 -20.22
C LEU A 496 28.43 3.20 -19.55
N SER A 497 28.45 2.21 -18.67
CA SER A 497 29.64 1.73 -17.97
C SER A 497 29.64 0.19 -17.86
N GLU A 498 30.82 -0.40 -17.64
CA GLU A 498 30.94 -1.85 -17.42
C GLU A 498 30.26 -2.27 -16.11
N GLU A 499 30.32 -1.44 -15.07
CA GLU A 499 29.64 -1.68 -13.80
C GLU A 499 28.12 -1.75 -13.98
N ALA A 500 27.53 -0.83 -14.75
CA ALA A 500 26.11 -0.87 -15.07
C ALA A 500 25.71 -2.13 -15.84
N LEU A 501 26.60 -2.60 -16.73
CA LEU A 501 26.38 -3.84 -17.48
C LEU A 501 26.43 -5.07 -16.55
N GLU A 502 27.38 -5.14 -15.62
CA GLU A 502 27.44 -6.22 -14.62
C GLU A 502 26.23 -6.20 -13.68
N ASN A 503 25.79 -5.01 -13.26
CA ASN A 503 24.58 -4.85 -12.46
C ASN A 503 23.32 -5.31 -13.21
N LEU A 504 23.22 -5.00 -14.51
CA LEU A 504 22.13 -5.49 -15.37
C LEU A 504 22.14 -7.02 -15.51
N LYS A 505 23.33 -7.64 -15.67
CA LYS A 505 23.48 -9.11 -15.70
C LYS A 505 22.97 -9.73 -14.39
N LEU A 506 23.33 -9.14 -13.26
CA LEU A 506 22.86 -9.57 -11.95
C LEU A 506 21.35 -9.40 -11.79
N ALA A 507 20.79 -8.26 -12.23
CA ALA A 507 19.35 -8.04 -12.25
C ALA A 507 18.61 -9.13 -13.05
N ARG A 508 19.05 -9.44 -14.27
CA ARG A 508 18.40 -10.47 -15.08
C ARG A 508 18.42 -11.85 -14.41
N LYS A 509 19.49 -12.17 -13.68
CA LYS A 509 19.61 -13.45 -12.96
C LYS A 509 18.64 -13.55 -11.78
N GLU A 510 18.35 -12.44 -11.12
CA GLU A 510 17.67 -12.40 -9.82
C GLU A 510 16.20 -11.94 -9.92
N LEU A 511 15.84 -11.26 -11.01
CA LEU A 511 14.49 -10.75 -11.29
C LEU A 511 13.78 -11.60 -12.33
N THR A 512 12.46 -11.67 -12.23
CA THR A 512 11.60 -12.49 -13.12
C THR A 512 10.79 -11.67 -14.12
N GLY A 513 10.52 -10.41 -13.79
CA GLY A 513 9.82 -9.44 -14.62
C GLY A 513 10.62 -9.01 -15.85
N TRP A 514 9.96 -8.25 -16.69
CA TRP A 514 10.54 -7.73 -17.92
C TRP A 514 11.61 -6.67 -17.63
N LEU A 515 12.70 -6.68 -18.36
CA LEU A 515 13.75 -5.66 -18.26
C LEU A 515 13.83 -4.87 -19.56
N LEU A 516 13.58 -3.57 -19.48
CA LEU A 516 13.79 -2.64 -20.58
C LEU A 516 15.10 -1.88 -20.35
N GLY A 517 16.12 -2.24 -21.13
CA GLY A 517 17.48 -1.72 -20.99
C GLY A 517 17.60 -0.28 -21.48
N GLY A 518 18.00 0.60 -20.57
CA GLY A 518 18.18 2.03 -20.82
C GLY A 518 19.34 2.32 -21.79
N ILE A 519 19.07 3.10 -22.83
CA ILE A 519 20.06 3.68 -23.73
C ILE A 519 19.76 5.17 -23.88
N ILE A 520 20.77 5.99 -23.58
CA ILE A 520 20.77 7.42 -23.88
C ILE A 520 21.93 7.70 -24.85
N PRO A 521 21.69 8.35 -25.99
CA PRO A 521 22.77 8.69 -26.89
C PRO A 521 23.62 9.81 -26.29
N VAL A 522 24.92 9.54 -26.13
CA VAL A 522 25.93 10.56 -25.88
C VAL A 522 26.15 11.30 -27.19
N VAL A 523 26.11 12.64 -27.23
CA VAL A 523 26.11 13.40 -28.50
C VAL A 523 27.33 14.29 -28.72
N SER A 524 28.22 14.41 -27.72
CA SER A 524 29.49 15.14 -27.82
C SER A 524 30.35 14.91 -26.58
N HIS A 525 31.63 15.28 -26.64
CA HIS A 525 32.54 15.23 -25.49
C HIS A 525 32.00 16.06 -24.31
N ARG A 526 31.56 17.30 -24.57
CA ARG A 526 30.96 18.16 -23.55
C ARG A 526 29.69 17.56 -22.94
N ASN A 527 28.87 16.89 -23.74
CA ASN A 527 27.67 16.21 -23.26
C ASN A 527 28.03 15.00 -22.41
N ALA A 528 29.02 14.18 -22.82
CA ALA A 528 29.49 13.03 -22.05
C ALA A 528 30.00 13.45 -20.66
N VAL A 529 30.86 14.47 -20.61
CA VAL A 529 31.39 15.03 -19.36
C VAL A 529 30.27 15.61 -18.48
N PHE A 530 29.32 16.34 -19.06
CA PHE A 530 28.17 16.86 -18.32
C PHE A 530 27.33 15.72 -17.72
N MET A 531 27.02 14.70 -18.50
CA MET A 531 26.21 13.57 -18.03
C MET A 531 26.87 12.84 -16.87
N ASN A 532 28.18 12.61 -16.95
CA ASN A 532 28.93 11.89 -15.92
C ASN A 532 29.06 12.67 -14.59
N ASN A 533 29.05 14.00 -14.64
CA ASN A 533 29.32 14.83 -13.46
C ASN A 533 28.08 15.52 -12.87
N GLU A 534 27.06 15.79 -13.68
CA GLU A 534 25.92 16.65 -13.30
C GLU A 534 24.58 15.89 -13.26
N ILE A 535 24.50 14.68 -13.82
CA ILE A 535 23.26 13.90 -13.84
C ILE A 535 23.39 12.72 -12.88
N ASN A 536 22.65 12.79 -11.77
CA ASN A 536 22.56 11.69 -10.81
C ASN A 536 22.04 10.41 -11.49
N GLY A 537 22.67 9.27 -11.20
CA GLY A 537 22.27 7.97 -11.74
C GLY A 537 22.74 7.69 -13.17
N ILE A 538 23.66 8.50 -13.72
CA ILE A 538 24.33 8.22 -15.00
C ILE A 538 25.84 8.23 -14.80
N THR A 539 26.48 7.11 -15.17
CA THR A 539 27.95 7.00 -15.22
C THR A 539 28.38 6.69 -16.64
N VAL A 540 29.23 7.53 -17.21
CA VAL A 540 29.76 7.37 -18.57
C VAL A 540 31.20 6.90 -18.47
N SER A 541 31.52 5.77 -19.11
CA SER A 541 32.90 5.27 -19.10
C SER A 541 33.87 6.26 -19.74
N GLN A 542 35.10 6.31 -19.23
CA GLN A 542 36.14 7.16 -19.79
C GLN A 542 36.43 6.81 -21.27
N GLU A 543 36.37 5.52 -21.62
CA GLU A 543 36.49 5.05 -23.00
C GLU A 543 35.46 5.71 -23.94
N ILE A 544 34.21 5.87 -23.51
CA ILE A 544 33.19 6.57 -24.29
C ILE A 544 33.50 8.06 -24.39
N ILE A 545 33.94 8.68 -23.30
CA ILE A 545 34.28 10.12 -23.26
C ILE A 545 35.42 10.42 -24.24
N ASP A 546 36.50 9.63 -24.20
CA ASP A 546 37.71 9.82 -25.00
C ASP A 546 37.43 9.71 -26.50
N ARG A 547 36.50 8.83 -26.91
CA ARG A 547 36.10 8.67 -28.33
C ARG A 547 35.50 9.93 -28.94
N TYR A 548 35.00 10.88 -28.14
CA TYR A 548 34.45 12.14 -28.64
C TYR A 548 35.48 13.27 -28.75
N GLU A 549 36.72 13.08 -28.31
CA GLU A 549 37.73 14.13 -28.33
C GLU A 549 38.07 14.54 -29.77
N GLY A 550 38.02 15.84 -30.06
CA GLY A 550 38.36 16.39 -31.37
C GLY A 550 37.34 16.17 -32.49
N LEU A 551 36.17 15.57 -32.23
CA LEU A 551 35.14 15.33 -33.24
C LEU A 551 34.28 16.56 -33.54
N GLU A 552 33.97 16.77 -34.82
CA GLU A 552 32.99 17.75 -35.25
C GLU A 552 31.56 17.26 -35.03
N ARG A 553 30.58 18.18 -35.06
CA ARG A 553 29.17 17.87 -34.71
C ARG A 553 28.58 16.69 -35.48
N LYS A 554 28.83 16.58 -36.78
CA LYS A 554 28.28 15.51 -37.62
C LYS A 554 28.91 14.16 -37.28
N GLU A 555 30.22 14.14 -37.08
CA GLU A 555 30.98 12.95 -36.70
C GLU A 555 30.56 12.46 -35.31
N ALA A 556 30.33 13.38 -34.37
CA ALA A 556 29.81 13.07 -33.05
C ALA A 556 28.38 12.49 -33.10
N GLU A 557 27.50 12.98 -33.98
CA GLU A 557 26.15 12.39 -34.15
C GLU A 557 26.21 10.99 -34.78
N ASP A 558 27.15 10.73 -35.70
CA ASP A 558 27.36 9.41 -36.27
C ASP A 558 27.93 8.42 -35.24
N LEU A 559 28.89 8.88 -34.43
CA LEU A 559 29.43 8.13 -33.29
C LEU A 559 28.37 7.83 -32.23
N ALA A 560 27.42 8.74 -31.99
CA ALA A 560 26.32 8.51 -31.06
C ALA A 560 25.47 7.31 -31.47
N VAL A 561 25.20 7.14 -32.78
CA VAL A 561 24.48 5.99 -33.35
C VAL A 561 25.33 4.72 -33.30
N GLU A 562 26.66 4.85 -33.45
CA GLU A 562 27.61 3.76 -33.28
C GLU A 562 27.59 3.20 -31.86
N ILE A 563 27.90 4.05 -30.88
CA ILE A 563 27.98 3.71 -29.45
C ILE A 563 26.63 3.17 -28.95
N SER A 564 25.51 3.80 -29.33
CA SER A 564 24.18 3.30 -28.94
C SER A 564 23.93 1.87 -29.45
N GLY A 565 24.42 1.54 -30.67
CA GLY A 565 24.32 0.20 -31.23
C GLY A 565 25.25 -0.81 -30.55
N GLU A 566 26.47 -0.41 -30.19
CA GLU A 566 27.41 -1.25 -29.43
C GLU A 566 26.85 -1.61 -28.06
N ILE A 567 26.33 -0.61 -27.34
CA ILE A 567 25.70 -0.81 -26.03
C ILE A 567 24.50 -1.74 -26.18
N ALA A 568 23.63 -1.47 -27.15
CA ALA A 568 22.46 -2.32 -27.42
C ALA A 568 22.86 -3.78 -27.61
N GLY A 569 23.88 -4.06 -28.42
CA GLY A 569 24.42 -5.40 -28.62
C GLY A 569 24.92 -6.06 -27.33
N LYS A 570 25.61 -5.30 -26.46
CA LYS A 570 26.11 -5.79 -25.15
C LYS A 570 24.99 -6.15 -24.18
N ILE A 571 23.92 -5.34 -24.13
CA ILE A 571 22.83 -5.52 -23.16
C ILE A 571 21.75 -6.50 -23.63
N ARG A 572 21.63 -6.73 -24.95
CA ARG A 572 20.57 -7.55 -25.57
C ARG A 572 20.31 -8.92 -24.93
N PRO A 573 21.33 -9.71 -24.51
CA PRO A 573 21.10 -11.01 -23.87
C PRO A 573 20.41 -10.94 -22.49
N TYR A 574 20.35 -9.75 -21.89
CA TYR A 574 19.91 -9.55 -20.51
C TYR A 574 18.59 -8.77 -20.39
N ILE A 575 17.96 -8.43 -21.52
CA ILE A 575 16.77 -7.56 -21.58
C ILE A 575 15.70 -8.13 -22.51
N ASP A 576 14.46 -7.72 -22.26
CA ASP A 576 13.27 -8.06 -23.05
C ASP A 576 12.93 -6.97 -24.09
N GLY A 577 13.48 -5.78 -23.92
CA GLY A 577 13.36 -4.68 -24.87
C GLY A 577 14.29 -3.52 -24.55
N TYR A 578 14.35 -2.55 -25.45
CA TYR A 578 15.14 -1.33 -25.30
C TYR A 578 14.27 -0.19 -24.80
N TYR A 579 14.83 0.58 -23.88
CA TYR A 579 14.26 1.82 -23.37
C TYR A 579 15.17 2.99 -23.76
N LEU A 580 14.70 3.78 -24.73
CA LEU A 580 15.49 4.81 -25.40
C LEU A 580 15.12 6.20 -24.86
N MET A 581 16.07 6.87 -24.22
CA MET A 581 15.89 8.22 -23.68
C MET A 581 16.25 9.27 -24.73
N THR A 582 15.48 10.35 -24.85
CA THR A 582 15.63 11.35 -25.93
C THR A 582 16.26 12.66 -25.43
N PRO A 583 17.60 12.76 -25.35
CA PRO A 583 18.24 13.96 -24.84
C PRO A 583 17.92 15.16 -25.73
N MET A 584 17.46 16.24 -25.10
CA MET A 584 17.19 17.53 -25.75
C MET A 584 16.23 17.45 -26.96
N ARG A 585 15.28 16.49 -26.98
CA ARG A 585 14.34 16.29 -28.10
C ARG A 585 15.00 16.08 -29.47
N ARG A 586 16.16 15.42 -29.53
CA ARG A 586 16.83 15.09 -30.80
C ARG A 586 16.15 13.93 -31.55
N ILE A 587 14.91 14.11 -32.00
CA ILE A 587 14.09 13.05 -32.61
C ILE A 587 14.75 12.42 -33.83
N SER A 588 15.37 13.21 -34.70
CA SER A 588 16.04 12.66 -35.90
C SER A 588 17.21 11.73 -35.56
N LEU A 589 17.91 11.96 -34.45
CA LEU A 589 18.94 11.03 -33.96
C LEU A 589 18.30 9.72 -33.47
N MET A 590 17.17 9.83 -32.77
CA MET A 590 16.44 8.68 -32.25
C MET A 590 15.86 7.80 -33.34
N GLU A 591 15.35 8.40 -34.43
CA GLU A 591 14.90 7.66 -35.62
C GLU A 591 16.04 6.82 -36.20
N ARG A 592 17.25 7.38 -36.31
CA ARG A 592 18.44 6.67 -36.79
C ARG A 592 18.83 5.52 -35.87
N ILE A 593 18.77 5.73 -34.55
CA ILE A 593 19.07 4.68 -33.56
C ILE A 593 18.03 3.56 -33.65
N LEU A 594 16.74 3.88 -33.63
CA LEU A 594 15.66 2.90 -33.77
C LEU A 594 15.83 2.04 -35.04
N GLN A 595 16.04 2.68 -36.19
CA GLN A 595 16.25 1.99 -37.45
C GLN A 595 17.45 1.05 -37.39
N LYS A 596 18.56 1.49 -36.80
CA LYS A 596 19.75 0.65 -36.62
C LYS A 596 19.47 -0.55 -35.72
N LEU A 597 18.82 -0.34 -34.56
CA LEU A 597 18.53 -1.43 -33.63
C LEU A 597 17.56 -2.45 -34.22
N GLN A 598 16.55 -2.01 -34.96
CA GLN A 598 15.60 -2.89 -35.64
C GLN A 598 16.26 -3.73 -36.74
N GLN A 599 17.30 -3.22 -37.41
CA GLN A 599 18.06 -4.01 -38.38
C GLN A 599 18.85 -5.14 -37.72
N THR A 600 19.31 -4.93 -36.48
CA THR A 600 20.05 -5.94 -35.70
C THR A 600 19.14 -7.03 -35.13
N GLU A 601 17.84 -6.76 -34.96
CA GLU A 601 16.84 -7.71 -34.44
C GLU A 601 16.13 -8.55 -35.52
N LYS A 602 16.33 -8.22 -36.81
CA LYS A 602 15.84 -9.02 -37.95
C LYS A 602 16.85 -10.09 -38.33
#